data_AF-A0A9W9SMB4-F1
#
_entry.id   AF-A0A9W9SMB4-F1
#
_cell.length_a   1.000
_cell.length_b   1.000
_cell.length_c   1.000
_cell.angle_alpha   90.00
_cell.angle_beta   90.00
_cell.angle_gamma   90.00
#
_symmetry.space_group_name_H-M   'P 1'
#
loop_
_entity.id
_entity.type
_entity.pdbx_description
1 polymer ?
#
loop_
_entity_poly.entity_id
_entity_poly.type
_entity_poly.pdbx_seq_one_letter_code
_entity_poly.pdbx_strand_id
1 'polypeptide(L)'
;MGPKQYAFPFSLPLSQDSESYQIHFDQHSGKKSLTEWSDFKVNESQSLRGHLPPSTGDSSSNAEIVYSLDASVKIGGIFKHVMKKSRQIFFYPTTSPHKPSQSIIHQREVTFRHMEKDNKSTPAYGVAIELARGGHLALGQRVPIKVHVTQADPTSQDVLILNDYQVMLIQKTVTRVGAQSQVQHLFRTLRTLSNLNLGICLAEMPVNNAMTLSDDSWGSLSLPTDITPTFETCNINRSYKLEVRLGFKGGPKKTQTRILEVQFPINIAAN
;
A
#
# COMPACT_ATOMS: atom_id res chain seq x y z
N MET A 1 -44.93 -30.21 -22.77
CA MET A 1 -43.85 -29.25 -23.14
C MET A 1 -43.10 -28.91 -21.87
N GLY A 2 -41.80 -29.15 -21.81
CA GLY A 2 -40.97 -28.86 -20.62
C GLY A 2 -40.81 -27.36 -20.37
N PRO A 3 -40.27 -26.96 -19.21
CA PRO A 3 -40.00 -25.56 -18.91
C PRO A 3 -39.02 -24.98 -19.94
N LYS A 4 -39.43 -23.90 -20.61
CA LYS A 4 -38.57 -23.16 -21.53
C LYS A 4 -37.68 -22.22 -20.73
N GLN A 5 -36.37 -22.36 -20.86
CA GLN A 5 -35.39 -21.45 -20.28
C GLN A 5 -35.15 -20.29 -21.26
N TYR A 6 -35.30 -19.06 -20.78
CA TYR A 6 -35.02 -17.84 -21.54
C TYR A 6 -33.80 -17.14 -20.95
N ALA A 7 -32.83 -16.79 -21.79
CA ALA A 7 -31.64 -16.05 -21.39
C ALA A 7 -31.70 -14.62 -21.93
N PHE A 8 -31.49 -13.65 -21.06
CA PHE A 8 -31.46 -12.23 -21.40
C PHE A 8 -30.06 -11.70 -21.07
N PRO A 9 -29.11 -11.72 -22.01
CA PRO A 9 -27.79 -11.18 -21.77
C PRO A 9 -27.87 -9.67 -21.55
N PHE A 10 -27.10 -9.18 -20.59
CA PHE A 10 -26.92 -7.75 -20.35
C PHE A 10 -25.46 -7.46 -20.04
N SER A 11 -25.06 -6.22 -20.23
CA SER A 11 -23.75 -5.71 -19.86
C SER A 11 -23.95 -4.38 -19.13
N LEU A 12 -23.21 -4.19 -18.05
CA LEU A 12 -23.22 -2.96 -17.26
C LEU A 12 -21.81 -2.39 -17.30
N PRO A 13 -21.56 -1.30 -18.03
CA PRO A 13 -20.27 -0.62 -17.93
C PRO A 13 -20.16 -0.02 -16.53
N LEU A 14 -19.07 -0.33 -15.84
CA LEU A 14 -18.72 0.34 -14.59
C LEU A 14 -17.98 1.63 -14.95
N SER A 15 -18.64 2.77 -14.74
CA SER A 15 -18.04 4.07 -14.98
C SER A 15 -16.81 4.26 -14.11
N GLN A 16 -15.76 4.82 -14.70
CA GLN A 16 -14.55 5.25 -13.98
C GLN A 16 -14.76 6.54 -13.20
N ASP A 17 -15.90 7.20 -13.38
CA ASP A 17 -16.31 8.39 -12.64
C ASP A 17 -17.40 7.96 -11.63
N SER A 18 -17.03 7.80 -10.35
CA SER A 18 -18.02 7.61 -9.30
C SER A 18 -18.49 8.97 -8.78
N GLU A 19 -19.78 9.24 -8.87
CA GLU A 19 -20.43 10.28 -8.07
C GLU A 19 -20.87 9.67 -6.74
N SER A 20 -20.29 10.14 -5.64
CA SER A 20 -20.72 9.73 -4.31
C SER A 20 -21.96 10.52 -3.89
N TYR A 21 -23.05 9.84 -3.57
CA TYR A 21 -24.22 10.45 -2.95
C TYR A 21 -24.22 10.13 -1.45
N GLN A 22 -24.13 11.16 -0.60
CA GLN A 22 -24.36 10.99 0.84
C GLN A 22 -25.87 11.03 1.10
N ILE A 23 -26.46 9.89 1.47
CA ILE A 23 -27.83 9.83 1.95
C ILE A 23 -27.80 10.08 3.47
N HIS A 24 -28.26 11.25 3.90
CA HIS A 24 -28.52 11.52 5.31
C HIS A 24 -29.83 10.84 5.73
N PHE A 25 -29.76 9.94 6.71
CA PHE A 25 -30.95 9.49 7.43
C PHE A 25 -31.22 10.48 8.57
N ASP A 26 -32.24 11.33 8.41
CA ASP A 26 -32.75 12.11 9.53
C ASP A 26 -33.28 11.14 10.60
N GLN A 27 -32.67 11.20 11.79
CA GLN A 27 -33.08 10.42 12.97
C GLN A 27 -34.37 11.00 13.59
N HIS A 28 -35.44 11.16 12.81
CA HIS A 28 -36.77 11.45 13.33
C HIS A 28 -37.86 10.84 12.44
N SER A 29 -38.01 9.52 12.44
CA SER A 29 -39.33 8.87 12.53
C SER A 29 -39.17 7.35 12.55
N GLY A 30 -39.98 6.69 13.37
CA GLY A 30 -39.93 5.25 13.56
C GLY A 30 -40.32 4.45 12.32
N LYS A 31 -39.78 3.22 12.26
CA LYS A 31 -40.24 2.05 11.50
C LYS A 31 -41.03 2.39 10.21
N LYS A 32 -40.32 2.59 9.10
CA LYS A 32 -40.90 2.49 7.76
C LYS A 32 -40.12 1.51 6.89
N SER A 33 -40.90 0.71 6.18
CA SER A 33 -40.51 -0.34 5.23
C SER A 33 -39.66 0.21 4.08
N LEU A 34 -38.82 -0.66 3.53
CA LEU A 34 -37.79 -0.47 2.48
C LEU A 34 -38.35 -0.10 1.08
N THR A 35 -39.51 0.56 0.98
CA THR A 35 -40.29 0.70 -0.27
C THR A 35 -40.48 2.12 -0.78
N GLU A 36 -39.98 3.17 -0.13
CA GLU A 36 -40.10 4.55 -0.62
C GLU A 36 -38.72 5.23 -0.64
N TRP A 37 -38.05 5.14 -1.79
CA TRP A 37 -36.79 5.84 -2.10
C TRP A 37 -36.99 7.13 -2.90
N SER A 38 -38.22 7.64 -3.00
CA SER A 38 -38.55 8.73 -3.93
C SER A 38 -38.35 10.16 -3.40
N ASP A 39 -38.08 10.38 -2.10
CA ASP A 39 -38.07 11.74 -1.50
C ASP A 39 -36.78 12.07 -0.70
N PHE A 40 -35.60 11.69 -1.19
CA PHE A 40 -34.34 12.16 -0.61
C PHE A 40 -33.86 13.43 -1.32
N LYS A 41 -33.77 14.55 -0.59
CA LYS A 41 -32.99 15.71 -1.01
C LYS A 41 -31.51 15.33 -0.99
N VAL A 42 -30.98 15.02 -2.17
CA VAL A 42 -29.56 14.82 -2.42
C VAL A 42 -28.87 16.17 -2.29
N ASN A 43 -28.13 16.39 -1.20
CA ASN A 43 -27.20 17.50 -1.14
C ASN A 43 -25.89 17.05 -1.79
N GLU A 44 -25.48 17.81 -2.80
CA GLU A 44 -24.27 17.61 -3.58
C GLU A 44 -23.06 18.04 -2.73
N SER A 45 -22.61 17.17 -1.82
CA SER A 45 -21.32 17.36 -1.15
C SER A 45 -20.20 17.01 -2.12
N GLN A 46 -19.17 17.87 -2.20
CA GLN A 46 -18.03 17.79 -3.13
C GLN A 46 -17.51 16.36 -3.25
N SER A 47 -17.97 15.67 -4.29
CA SER A 47 -17.66 14.27 -4.54
C SER A 47 -16.25 14.18 -5.11
N LEU A 48 -15.44 13.29 -4.55
CA LEU A 48 -14.20 12.89 -5.21
C LEU A 48 -14.60 12.16 -6.49
N ARG A 49 -14.50 12.85 -7.63
CA ARG A 49 -14.53 12.20 -8.95
C ARG A 49 -13.31 11.29 -9.03
N GLY A 50 -13.54 9.99 -8.96
CA GLY A 50 -12.49 8.99 -9.02
C GLY A 50 -13.03 7.63 -9.44
N HIS A 51 -12.10 6.72 -9.75
CA HIS A 51 -12.42 5.33 -10.05
C HIS A 51 -13.18 4.68 -8.90
N LEU A 52 -14.11 3.78 -9.25
CA LEU A 52 -14.77 2.94 -8.26
C LEU A 52 -13.71 2.21 -7.39
N PRO A 53 -13.84 2.24 -6.06
CA PRO A 53 -12.90 1.59 -5.16
C PRO A 53 -12.98 0.05 -5.25
N PRO A 54 -11.95 -0.69 -4.85
CA PRO A 54 -12.04 -2.14 -4.70
C PRO A 54 -13.06 -2.54 -3.63
N SER A 55 -13.66 -3.71 -3.80
CA SER A 55 -14.32 -4.45 -2.72
C SER A 55 -13.35 -4.64 -1.56
N THR A 56 -13.78 -4.32 -0.35
CA THR A 56 -12.95 -4.44 0.85
C THR A 56 -13.77 -4.60 2.11
N GLY A 57 -13.12 -5.16 3.13
CA GLY A 57 -13.67 -5.30 4.47
C GLY A 57 -14.45 -6.59 4.61
N ASP A 58 -14.85 -6.85 5.83
CA ASP A 58 -15.75 -7.91 6.23
C ASP A 58 -16.54 -7.47 7.47
N SER A 59 -17.40 -8.35 7.99
CA SER A 59 -18.29 -8.05 9.11
C SER A 59 -17.58 -7.66 10.41
N SER A 60 -16.26 -7.86 10.51
CA SER A 60 -15.42 -7.45 11.63
C SER A 60 -14.69 -6.13 11.41
N SER A 61 -14.67 -5.64 10.16
CA SER A 61 -14.00 -4.40 9.78
C SER A 61 -14.82 -3.17 10.17
N ASN A 62 -14.13 -2.06 10.45
CA ASN A 62 -14.79 -0.79 10.79
C ASN A 62 -15.57 -0.19 9.60
N ALA A 63 -15.29 -0.63 8.38
CA ALA A 63 -15.96 -0.18 7.17
C ALA A 63 -15.76 -1.17 6.00
N GLU A 64 -16.80 -1.36 5.22
CA GLU A 64 -16.82 -2.24 4.04
C GLU A 64 -17.20 -1.48 2.77
N ILE A 65 -16.72 -1.99 1.64
CA ILE A 65 -17.16 -1.59 0.29
C ILE A 65 -17.67 -2.86 -0.40
N VAL A 66 -18.98 -2.91 -0.62
CA VAL A 66 -19.68 -4.08 -1.18
C VAL A 66 -20.39 -3.67 -2.46
N TYR A 67 -20.24 -4.47 -3.50
CA TYR A 67 -20.97 -4.32 -4.75
C TYR A 67 -22.03 -5.40 -4.87
N SER A 68 -23.25 -5.02 -5.23
CA SER A 68 -24.37 -5.93 -5.48
C SER A 68 -24.98 -5.70 -6.85
N LEU A 69 -25.37 -6.80 -7.49
CA LEU A 69 -26.11 -6.83 -8.74
C LEU A 69 -27.54 -7.25 -8.46
N ASP A 70 -28.46 -6.31 -8.68
CA ASP A 70 -29.89 -6.50 -8.43
C ASP A 70 -30.66 -6.62 -9.75
N ALA A 71 -31.25 -7.79 -10.00
CA ALA A 71 -32.14 -8.03 -11.12
C ALA A 71 -33.60 -7.97 -10.65
N SER A 72 -34.40 -7.11 -11.29
CA SER A 72 -35.82 -6.95 -10.98
C SER A 72 -36.68 -7.15 -12.23
N VAL A 73 -37.66 -8.05 -12.17
CA VAL A 73 -38.67 -8.25 -13.22
C VAL A 73 -39.99 -7.64 -12.74
N LYS A 74 -40.47 -6.61 -13.43
CA LYS A 74 -41.78 -6.01 -13.20
C LYS A 74 -42.79 -6.66 -14.12
N ILE A 75 -43.82 -7.29 -13.55
CA ILE A 75 -44.86 -7.95 -14.33
C ILE A 75 -46.12 -7.08 -14.24
N GLY A 76 -46.56 -6.57 -15.39
CA GLY A 76 -47.77 -5.75 -15.53
C GLY A 76 -49.04 -6.60 -15.56
N GLY A 77 -50.20 -5.96 -15.34
CA GLY A 77 -51.51 -6.60 -15.32
C GLY A 77 -52.40 -6.07 -14.18
N ILE A 78 -53.51 -6.77 -13.90
CA ILE A 78 -54.45 -6.44 -12.81
C ILE A 78 -53.75 -6.52 -11.44
N PHE A 79 -52.75 -7.39 -11.31
CA PHE A 79 -51.88 -7.47 -10.13
C PHE A 79 -50.44 -7.15 -10.51
N LYS A 80 -49.96 -5.98 -10.08
CA LYS A 80 -48.55 -5.59 -10.22
C LYS A 80 -47.72 -6.42 -9.24
N HIS A 81 -46.77 -7.19 -9.75
CA HIS A 81 -45.79 -7.88 -8.92
C HIS A 81 -44.37 -7.64 -9.43
N VAL A 82 -43.42 -7.64 -8.50
CA VAL A 82 -42.00 -7.44 -8.77
C VAL A 82 -41.24 -8.61 -8.19
N MET A 83 -40.55 -9.36 -9.06
CA MET A 83 -39.60 -10.37 -8.63
C MET A 83 -38.21 -9.74 -8.58
N LYS A 84 -37.50 -9.88 -7.46
CA LYS A 84 -36.14 -9.36 -7.30
C LYS A 84 -35.18 -10.48 -6.94
N LYS A 85 -33.96 -10.42 -7.47
CA LYS A 85 -32.85 -11.29 -7.09
C LYS A 85 -31.57 -10.48 -7.04
N SER A 86 -30.82 -10.65 -5.97
CA SER A 86 -29.58 -9.93 -5.70
C SER A 86 -28.40 -10.89 -5.64
N ARG A 87 -27.23 -10.45 -6.11
CA ARG A 87 -25.97 -11.18 -5.98
C ARG A 87 -24.85 -10.21 -5.63
N GLN A 88 -24.07 -10.52 -4.60
CA GLN A 88 -22.82 -9.79 -4.34
C GLN A 88 -21.76 -10.12 -5.38
N ILE A 89 -21.00 -9.10 -5.78
CA ILE A 89 -19.87 -9.23 -6.69
C ILE A 89 -18.63 -8.62 -6.06
N PHE A 90 -17.47 -9.19 -6.37
CA PHE A 90 -16.17 -8.65 -5.97
C PHE A 90 -15.61 -7.83 -7.11
N PHE A 91 -15.26 -6.59 -6.83
CA PHE A 91 -14.73 -5.66 -7.80
C PHE A 91 -13.31 -5.25 -7.40
N TYR A 92 -12.36 -5.36 -8.32
CA TYR A 92 -10.99 -4.90 -8.14
C TYR A 92 -10.62 -4.06 -9.36
N PRO A 93 -10.55 -2.72 -9.24
CA PRO A 93 -10.22 -1.87 -10.36
C PRO A 93 -8.78 -2.11 -10.79
N THR A 94 -8.59 -2.66 -11.99
CA THR A 94 -7.28 -2.73 -12.64
C THR A 94 -6.89 -1.34 -13.09
N THR A 95 -5.68 -0.91 -12.73
CA THR A 95 -5.17 0.39 -13.17
C THR A 95 -4.43 0.24 -14.50
N SER A 96 -4.56 1.23 -15.38
CA SER A 96 -3.78 1.27 -16.63
C SER A 96 -2.26 1.27 -16.29
N PRO A 97 -1.40 0.64 -17.11
CA PRO A 97 0.05 0.63 -16.87
C PRO A 97 0.57 2.07 -16.72
N HIS A 98 0.95 2.39 -15.48
CA HIS A 98 1.41 3.72 -15.15
C HIS A 98 2.81 3.96 -15.73
N LYS A 99 3.09 5.19 -16.17
CA LYS A 99 4.47 5.57 -16.54
C LYS A 99 5.39 5.38 -15.33
N PRO A 100 6.63 4.87 -15.52
CA PRO A 100 7.57 4.71 -14.43
C PRO A 100 7.74 6.05 -13.71
N SER A 101 7.53 6.04 -12.41
CA SER A 101 7.73 7.23 -11.57
C SER A 101 9.21 7.42 -11.30
N GLN A 102 9.61 8.67 -11.01
CA GLN A 102 10.97 8.99 -10.58
C GLN A 102 11.33 8.20 -9.32
N SER A 103 12.58 7.75 -9.23
CA SER A 103 13.11 7.05 -8.07
C SER A 103 12.98 7.90 -6.80
N ILE A 104 12.59 7.29 -5.69
CA ILE A 104 12.59 7.96 -4.38
C ILE A 104 13.83 7.49 -3.63
N ILE A 105 14.66 8.41 -3.12
CA ILE A 105 15.92 8.09 -2.46
C ILE A 105 15.93 8.71 -1.05
N HIS A 106 16.31 7.91 -0.06
CA HIS A 106 16.61 8.38 1.29
C HIS A 106 18.08 8.13 1.61
N GLN A 107 18.81 9.21 1.90
CA GLN A 107 20.20 9.15 2.31
C GLN A 107 20.32 9.28 3.84
N ARG A 108 21.17 8.45 4.42
CA ARG A 108 21.48 8.39 5.85
C ARG A 108 22.97 8.16 6.05
N GLU A 109 23.47 8.57 7.21
CA GLU A 109 24.85 8.32 7.61
C GLU A 109 24.88 7.25 8.70
N VAL A 110 25.85 6.35 8.63
CA VAL A 110 26.11 5.33 9.65
C VAL A 110 27.49 5.57 10.23
N THR A 111 27.56 5.85 11.53
CA THR A 111 28.81 6.07 12.25
C THR A 111 29.02 5.04 13.35
N PHE A 112 30.26 4.57 13.48
CA PHE A 112 30.67 3.64 14.53
C PHE A 112 31.69 4.30 15.43
N ARG A 113 31.46 4.24 16.74
CA ARG A 113 32.32 4.95 17.70
C ARG A 113 33.65 4.23 17.82
N HIS A 114 34.75 4.97 17.72
CA HIS A 114 36.05 4.45 18.10
C HIS A 114 36.23 4.60 19.62
N MET A 115 36.73 3.57 20.31
CA MET A 115 36.91 3.57 21.78
C MET A 115 38.34 3.96 22.21
N GLU A 116 39.27 4.13 21.27
CA GLU A 116 40.64 4.57 21.60
C GLU A 116 40.72 6.10 21.69
N LYS A 117 41.51 6.60 22.66
CA LYS A 117 41.85 8.02 22.90
C LYS A 117 42.67 8.66 21.77
N ASP A 118 42.90 7.94 20.68
CA ASP A 118 43.67 8.40 19.53
C ASP A 118 42.78 9.26 18.63
N ASN A 119 43.34 10.35 18.09
CA ASN A 119 42.69 11.31 17.17
C ASN A 119 42.25 10.70 15.81
N LYS A 120 41.98 9.39 15.74
CA LYS A 120 41.50 8.73 14.53
C LYS A 120 40.03 9.08 14.28
N SER A 121 39.76 9.45 13.04
CA SER A 121 38.43 9.78 12.55
C SER A 121 37.43 8.64 12.83
N THR A 122 36.19 9.01 13.16
CA THR A 122 35.09 8.07 13.38
C THR A 122 34.65 7.54 12.01
N PRO A 123 34.73 6.22 11.73
CA PRO A 123 34.35 5.69 10.44
C PRO A 123 32.87 5.97 10.16
N ALA A 124 32.64 6.66 9.05
CA ALA A 124 31.33 7.10 8.58
C ALA A 124 31.04 6.53 7.19
N TYR A 125 29.82 6.03 7.01
CA TYR A 125 29.33 5.48 5.75
C TYR A 125 28.07 6.22 5.34
N GLY A 126 28.02 6.67 4.09
CA GLY A 126 26.77 7.13 3.48
C GLY A 126 25.98 5.92 2.98
N VAL A 127 24.71 5.82 3.36
CA VAL A 127 23.80 4.78 2.89
C VAL A 127 22.60 5.46 2.25
N ALA A 128 22.40 5.19 0.96
CA ALA A 128 21.22 5.62 0.22
C ALA A 128 20.33 4.40 -0.06
N ILE A 129 19.07 4.48 0.38
CA ILE A 129 18.04 3.48 0.12
C ILE A 129 17.13 4.07 -0.94
N GLU A 130 17.01 3.37 -2.06
CA GLU A 130 16.27 3.82 -3.25
C GLU A 130 15.08 2.89 -3.52
N LEU A 131 13.94 3.48 -3.84
CA LEU A 131 12.83 2.80 -4.51
C LEU A 131 12.85 3.18 -6.00
N ALA A 132 13.46 2.31 -6.82
CA ALA A 132 13.94 2.67 -8.16
C ALA A 132 12.86 2.96 -9.21
N ARG A 133 11.60 2.55 -8.96
CA ARG A 133 10.44 2.85 -9.82
C ARG A 133 9.46 3.82 -9.17
N GLY A 134 9.92 4.51 -8.13
CA GLY A 134 9.11 5.41 -7.32
C GLY A 134 8.04 4.68 -6.52
N GLY A 135 7.09 5.46 -5.99
CA GLY A 135 6.08 4.96 -5.05
C GLY A 135 4.97 4.10 -5.65
N HIS A 136 4.91 3.89 -6.96
CA HIS A 136 3.83 3.11 -7.58
C HIS A 136 4.22 1.63 -7.70
N LEU A 137 3.54 0.79 -6.93
CA LEU A 137 3.77 -0.66 -6.89
C LEU A 137 2.51 -1.39 -7.35
N ALA A 138 2.69 -2.52 -8.04
CA ALA A 138 1.59 -3.37 -8.46
C ALA A 138 1.62 -4.71 -7.71
N LEU A 139 0.44 -5.24 -7.41
CA LEU A 139 0.29 -6.54 -6.76
C LEU A 139 0.98 -7.64 -7.58
N GLY A 140 1.66 -8.57 -6.90
CA GLY A 140 2.42 -9.66 -7.52
C GLY A 140 3.77 -9.26 -8.14
N GLN A 141 4.06 -7.96 -8.28
CA GLN A 141 5.32 -7.47 -8.87
C GLN A 141 6.44 -7.37 -7.83
N ARG A 142 7.69 -7.45 -8.29
CA ARG A 142 8.89 -7.25 -7.46
C ARG A 142 8.94 -5.81 -6.94
N VAL A 143 9.23 -5.65 -5.66
CA VAL A 143 9.46 -4.34 -5.03
C VAL A 143 10.90 -3.88 -5.33
N PRO A 144 11.11 -2.78 -6.07
CA PRO A 144 12.42 -2.42 -6.62
C PRO A 144 13.26 -1.61 -5.62
N ILE A 145 13.62 -2.22 -4.49
CA ILE A 145 14.50 -1.60 -3.48
C ILE A 145 15.96 -1.78 -3.88
N LYS A 146 16.73 -0.70 -3.88
CA LYS A 146 18.18 -0.71 -4.03
C LYS A 146 18.84 -0.06 -2.82
N VAL A 147 20.03 -0.54 -2.47
CA VAL A 147 20.85 0.04 -1.40
C VAL A 147 22.21 0.38 -1.98
N HIS A 148 22.61 1.63 -1.78
CA HIS A 148 23.88 2.17 -2.21
C HIS A 148 24.68 2.58 -0.98
N VAL A 149 25.96 2.24 -0.95
CA VAL A 149 26.85 2.57 0.15
C VAL A 149 28.05 3.34 -0.37
N THR A 150 28.37 4.46 0.28
CA THR A 150 29.56 5.26 0.03
C THR A 150 30.43 5.29 1.27
N GLN A 151 31.75 5.28 1.08
CA GLN A 151 32.71 5.53 2.15
C GLN A 151 32.89 7.03 2.32
N ALA A 152 32.58 7.57 3.49
CA ALA A 152 32.77 8.99 3.79
C ALA A 152 34.18 9.30 4.35
N ASP A 153 34.87 8.30 4.89
CA ASP A 153 36.24 8.43 5.40
C ASP A 153 37.20 7.43 4.74
N PRO A 154 38.11 7.85 3.85
CA PRO A 154 39.07 6.98 3.16
C PRO A 154 40.10 6.33 4.10
N THR A 155 40.30 6.88 5.30
CA THR A 155 41.32 6.38 6.24
C THR A 155 40.81 5.20 7.07
N SER A 156 39.51 4.94 7.04
CA SER A 156 38.88 3.80 7.70
C SER A 156 39.17 2.48 6.97
N GLN A 157 39.81 1.54 7.66
CA GLN A 157 39.99 0.15 7.22
C GLN A 157 38.87 -0.77 7.73
N ASP A 158 37.85 -0.23 8.41
CA ASP A 158 36.76 -1.03 8.94
C ASP A 158 35.89 -1.62 7.82
N VAL A 159 35.45 -2.87 8.00
CA VAL A 159 34.52 -3.53 7.09
C VAL A 159 33.10 -3.31 7.59
N LEU A 160 32.27 -2.67 6.76
CA LEU A 160 30.83 -2.58 7.00
C LEU A 160 30.17 -3.91 6.62
N ILE A 161 29.27 -4.41 7.46
CA ILE A 161 28.55 -5.66 7.22
C ILE A 161 27.05 -5.39 7.29
N LEU A 162 26.30 -5.69 6.22
CA LEU A 162 24.85 -5.77 6.30
C LEU A 162 24.47 -7.09 6.98
N ASN A 163 23.86 -6.98 8.15
CA ASN A 163 23.48 -8.11 8.99
C ASN A 163 21.98 -8.39 8.98
N ASP A 164 21.16 -7.33 9.00
CA ASP A 164 19.71 -7.45 9.08
C ASP A 164 19.04 -6.65 7.95
N TYR A 165 17.99 -7.21 7.38
CA TYR A 165 17.16 -6.58 6.36
C TYR A 165 15.70 -6.87 6.66
N GLN A 166 14.88 -5.84 6.76
CA GLN A 166 13.45 -5.98 6.97
C GLN A 166 12.68 -5.01 6.08
N VAL A 167 11.59 -5.50 5.52
CA VAL A 167 10.61 -4.70 4.80
C VAL A 167 9.24 -4.94 5.41
N MET A 168 8.56 -3.86 5.74
CA MET A 168 7.22 -3.87 6.30
C MET A 168 6.30 -2.95 5.50
N LEU A 169 5.08 -3.43 5.27
CA LEU A 169 4.00 -2.63 4.71
C LEU A 169 3.16 -2.08 5.86
N ILE A 170 3.00 -0.76 5.87
CA ILE A 170 2.16 -0.04 6.82
C ILE A 170 0.94 0.47 6.07
N GLN A 171 -0.21 -0.16 6.30
CA GLN A 171 -1.49 0.29 5.80
C GLN A 171 -2.08 1.33 6.77
N LYS A 172 -2.60 2.41 6.23
CA LYS A 172 -3.45 3.37 6.94
C LYS A 172 -4.83 3.37 6.29
N THR A 173 -5.86 3.12 7.09
CA THR A 173 -7.25 3.29 6.66
C THR A 173 -7.89 4.39 7.49
N VAL A 174 -8.44 5.40 6.81
CA VAL A 174 -9.19 6.49 7.43
C VAL A 174 -10.64 6.32 7.05
N THR A 175 -11.50 6.10 8.04
CA THR A 175 -12.96 6.03 7.87
C THR A 175 -13.58 7.31 8.43
N ARG A 176 -14.50 7.92 7.70
CA ARG A 176 -15.23 9.13 8.07
C ARG A 176 -16.72 8.83 8.13
N VAL A 177 -17.34 9.20 9.25
CA VAL A 177 -18.79 9.07 9.47
C VAL A 177 -19.27 10.40 10.07
N GLY A 178 -20.02 11.18 9.27
CA GLY A 178 -20.39 12.54 9.66
C GLY A 178 -19.15 13.39 9.96
N ALA A 179 -19.12 14.02 11.14
CA ALA A 179 -17.98 14.82 11.60
C ALA A 179 -16.87 14.01 12.28
N GLN A 180 -17.05 12.70 12.46
CA GLN A 180 -16.08 11.84 13.13
C GLN A 180 -15.17 11.14 12.12
N SER A 181 -13.90 10.98 12.48
CA SER A 181 -12.95 10.18 11.72
C SER A 181 -12.24 9.19 12.62
N GLN A 182 -12.04 7.98 12.11
CA GLN A 182 -11.30 6.91 12.75
C GLN A 182 -10.13 6.52 11.86
N VAL A 183 -8.95 6.38 12.47
CA VAL A 183 -7.73 5.96 11.79
C VAL A 183 -7.33 4.57 12.29
N GLN A 184 -7.16 3.64 11.37
CA GLN A 184 -6.66 2.30 11.65
C GLN A 184 -5.33 2.08 10.94
N HIS A 185 -4.37 1.51 11.66
CA HIS A 185 -3.10 1.08 11.11
C HIS A 185 -3.01 -0.45 11.12
N LEU A 186 -2.54 -1.03 10.02
CA LEU A 186 -2.21 -2.45 9.92
C LEU A 186 -0.76 -2.57 9.47
N PHE A 187 0.03 -3.34 10.22
CA PHE A 187 1.44 -3.57 9.98
C PHE A 187 1.63 -4.99 9.48
N ARG A 188 2.20 -5.14 8.29
CA ARG A 188 2.43 -6.45 7.67
C ARG A 188 3.90 -6.57 7.29
N THR A 189 4.64 -7.44 7.96
CA THR A 189 6.01 -7.78 7.56
C THR A 189 5.98 -8.48 6.21
N LEU A 190 6.64 -7.91 5.21
CA LEU A 190 6.76 -8.50 3.88
C LEU A 190 7.97 -9.43 3.80
N ARG A 191 9.08 -9.04 4.44
CA ARG A 191 10.30 -9.85 4.51
C ARG A 191 11.14 -9.45 5.72
N THR A 192 11.74 -10.45 6.37
CA THR A 192 12.77 -10.25 7.39
C THR A 192 13.89 -11.26 7.13
N LEU A 193 15.11 -10.77 7.09
CA LEU A 193 16.34 -11.55 7.03
C LEU A 193 17.27 -11.05 8.13
N SER A 194 17.90 -11.99 8.83
CA SER A 194 18.90 -11.71 9.87
C SER A 194 20.12 -12.59 9.65
N ASN A 195 21.24 -12.19 10.23
CA ASN A 195 22.52 -12.88 10.10
C ASN A 195 22.98 -13.02 8.64
N LEU A 196 22.67 -12.02 7.81
CA LEU A 196 23.11 -11.98 6.40
C LEU A 196 24.62 -12.03 6.26
N ASN A 197 25.35 -11.40 7.18
CA ASN A 197 26.81 -11.31 7.20
C ASN A 197 27.41 -10.88 5.84
N LEU A 198 26.71 -10.01 5.11
CA LEU A 198 27.14 -9.51 3.81
C LEU A 198 28.18 -8.41 4.01
N GLY A 199 29.46 -8.75 3.81
CA GLY A 199 30.56 -7.79 3.87
C GLY A 199 30.53 -6.83 2.68
N ILE A 200 30.67 -5.54 2.97
CA ILE A 200 30.70 -4.46 1.98
C ILE A 200 32.14 -3.97 1.89
N CYS A 201 32.82 -4.32 0.80
CA CYS A 201 34.20 -3.93 0.57
C CYS A 201 34.23 -2.60 -0.20
N LEU A 202 34.72 -1.54 0.45
CA LEU A 202 34.85 -0.20 -0.15
C LEU A 202 36.32 0.22 -0.34
N ALA A 203 37.28 -0.62 0.07
CA ALA A 203 38.69 -0.28 0.19
C ALA A 203 39.39 0.12 -1.12
N GLU A 204 38.87 -0.29 -2.27
CA GLU A 204 39.42 0.01 -3.59
C GLU A 204 38.61 1.09 -4.35
N MET A 205 37.54 1.61 -3.74
CA MET A 205 36.66 2.59 -4.38
C MET A 205 37.18 4.01 -4.11
N PRO A 206 37.21 4.89 -5.12
CA PRO A 206 37.43 6.31 -4.90
C PRO A 206 36.42 6.86 -3.87
N VAL A 207 36.86 7.79 -3.02
CA VAL A 207 35.99 8.47 -2.04
C VAL A 207 34.76 9.04 -2.74
N ASN A 208 33.58 8.88 -2.13
CA ASN A 208 32.26 9.25 -2.67
C ASN A 208 31.74 8.42 -3.85
N ASN A 209 32.45 7.39 -4.32
CA ASN A 209 31.88 6.47 -5.29
C ASN A 209 30.94 5.48 -4.57
N ALA A 210 29.71 5.37 -5.08
CA ALA A 210 28.67 4.55 -4.45
C ALA A 210 28.74 3.11 -4.96
N MET A 211 28.81 2.15 -4.04
CA MET A 211 28.64 0.73 -4.34
C MET A 211 27.16 0.37 -4.20
N THR A 212 26.54 -0.10 -5.28
CA THR A 212 25.21 -0.71 -5.22
C THR A 212 25.34 -2.15 -4.71
N LEU A 213 24.62 -2.48 -3.63
CA LEU A 213 24.53 -3.85 -3.16
C LEU A 213 23.70 -4.67 -4.13
N SER A 214 24.22 -5.80 -4.64
CA SER A 214 23.41 -6.76 -5.40
C SER A 214 22.27 -7.25 -4.52
N ASP A 215 21.06 -7.24 -5.05
CA ASP A 215 19.84 -7.62 -4.35
C ASP A 215 19.49 -9.12 -4.49
N ASP A 216 20.31 -9.90 -5.18
CA ASP A 216 20.04 -11.30 -5.53
C ASP A 216 19.81 -12.18 -4.30
N SER A 217 20.53 -11.93 -3.21
CA SER A 217 20.48 -12.73 -1.98
C SER A 217 19.52 -12.20 -0.92
N TRP A 218 19.22 -10.89 -0.90
CA TRP A 218 18.42 -10.28 0.18
C TRP A 218 17.18 -9.52 -0.28
N GLY A 219 17.13 -9.00 -1.51
CA GLY A 219 16.09 -8.10 -2.01
C GLY A 219 15.07 -8.74 -2.96
N SER A 220 14.98 -10.08 -3.02
CA SER A 220 13.97 -10.80 -3.81
C SER A 220 12.57 -10.75 -3.17
N LEU A 221 11.96 -9.58 -3.09
CA LEU A 221 10.63 -9.38 -2.51
C LEU A 221 9.59 -9.05 -3.61
N SER A 222 8.49 -9.80 -3.64
CA SER A 222 7.29 -9.46 -4.41
C SER A 222 6.16 -9.01 -3.50
N LEU A 223 5.35 -8.06 -3.99
CA LEU A 223 4.19 -7.57 -3.24
C LEU A 223 3.09 -8.65 -3.22
N PRO A 224 2.57 -9.06 -2.05
CA PRO A 224 1.48 -10.03 -1.97
C PRO A 224 0.24 -9.62 -2.77
N THR A 225 -0.47 -10.58 -3.38
CA THR A 225 -1.65 -10.31 -4.22
C THR A 225 -2.96 -10.14 -3.44
N ASP A 226 -2.96 -10.47 -2.14
CA ASP A 226 -4.12 -10.33 -1.25
C ASP A 226 -4.24 -8.93 -0.62
N ILE A 227 -3.31 -8.02 -0.92
CA ILE A 227 -3.36 -6.65 -0.43
C ILE A 227 -4.42 -5.87 -1.22
N THR A 228 -5.30 -5.17 -0.52
CA THR A 228 -6.24 -4.26 -1.18
C THR A 228 -5.49 -3.09 -1.85
N PRO A 229 -5.81 -2.72 -3.10
CA PRO A 229 -5.22 -1.53 -3.72
C PRO A 229 -5.44 -0.24 -2.92
N THR A 230 -4.60 0.76 -3.17
CA THR A 230 -4.82 2.14 -2.71
C THR A 230 -6.09 2.68 -3.34
N PHE A 231 -6.93 3.32 -2.54
CA PHE A 231 -8.12 4.01 -3.04
C PHE A 231 -8.55 5.13 -2.10
N GLU A 232 -9.36 6.03 -2.64
CA GLU A 232 -10.01 7.07 -1.87
C GLU A 232 -11.46 7.20 -2.32
N THR A 233 -12.35 7.22 -1.33
CA THR A 233 -13.76 7.59 -1.47
C THR A 233 -14.03 8.74 -0.49
N CYS A 234 -15.24 9.32 -0.52
CA CYS A 234 -15.60 10.38 0.41
C CYS A 234 -15.51 9.97 1.88
N ASN A 235 -15.77 8.69 2.18
CA ASN A 235 -15.88 8.20 3.55
C ASN A 235 -14.76 7.24 3.95
N ILE A 236 -14.00 6.68 3.00
CA ILE A 236 -12.94 5.70 3.26
C ILE A 236 -11.74 6.01 2.38
N ASN A 237 -10.59 6.21 2.99
CA ASN A 237 -9.30 6.33 2.30
C ASN A 237 -8.37 5.23 2.80
N ARG A 238 -7.76 4.48 1.88
CA ARG A 238 -6.70 3.52 2.18
C ARG A 238 -5.42 3.87 1.47
N SER A 239 -4.36 4.06 2.24
CA SER A 239 -3.02 4.44 1.79
C SER A 239 -1.95 3.59 2.46
N TYR A 240 -0.75 3.59 1.88
CA TYR A 240 0.33 2.70 2.30
C TYR A 240 1.67 3.43 2.43
N LYS A 241 2.49 2.93 3.35
CA LYS A 241 3.92 3.20 3.40
C LYS A 241 4.70 1.90 3.38
N LEU A 242 5.84 1.91 2.70
CA LEU A 242 6.81 0.83 2.73
C LEU A 242 7.94 1.24 3.67
N GLU A 243 8.08 0.55 4.79
CA GLU A 243 9.20 0.73 5.70
C GLU A 243 10.31 -0.25 5.34
N VAL A 244 11.52 0.27 5.19
CA VAL A 244 12.75 -0.51 4.96
C VAL A 244 13.70 -0.26 6.10
N ARG A 245 14.11 -1.34 6.76
CA ARG A 245 15.03 -1.33 7.89
C ARG A 245 16.27 -2.17 7.58
N LEU A 246 17.44 -1.58 7.78
CA LEU A 246 18.75 -2.19 7.56
C LEU A 246 19.53 -2.19 8.87
N GLY A 247 20.09 -3.34 9.25
CA GLY A 247 21.01 -3.47 10.39
C GLY A 247 22.42 -3.67 9.91
N PHE A 248 23.31 -2.74 10.23
CA PHE A 248 24.72 -2.78 9.89
C PHE A 248 25.58 -3.09 11.11
N LYS A 249 26.53 -4.02 10.96
CA LYS A 249 27.60 -4.27 11.92
C LYS A 249 28.88 -3.60 11.45
N GLY A 250 29.63 -3.02 12.38
CA GLY A 250 30.88 -2.31 12.09
C GLY A 250 31.60 -1.86 13.35
N GLY A 251 32.57 -0.96 13.16
CA GLY A 251 33.43 -0.45 14.22
C GLY A 251 34.49 -1.46 14.70
N PRO A 252 35.30 -1.07 15.70
CA PRO A 252 36.37 -1.92 16.22
C PRO A 252 35.85 -3.29 16.65
N LYS A 253 36.49 -4.36 16.14
CA LYS A 253 36.11 -5.77 16.40
C LYS A 253 34.69 -6.15 15.92
N LYS A 254 34.00 -5.34 15.11
CA LYS A 254 32.68 -5.62 14.53
C LYS A 254 31.57 -5.88 15.58
N THR A 255 31.70 -5.29 16.77
CA THR A 255 30.76 -5.50 17.88
C THR A 255 29.60 -4.51 17.90
N GLN A 256 29.70 -3.40 17.17
CA GLN A 256 28.67 -2.36 17.15
C GLN A 256 27.66 -2.64 16.04
N THR A 257 26.37 -2.46 16.36
CA THR A 257 25.27 -2.55 15.40
C THR A 257 24.58 -1.20 15.29
N ARG A 258 24.29 -0.78 14.06
CA ARG A 258 23.55 0.44 13.74
C ARG A 258 22.36 0.09 12.86
N ILE A 259 21.19 0.63 13.21
CA ILE A 259 19.96 0.40 12.47
C ILE A 259 19.63 1.67 11.69
N LEU A 260 19.38 1.52 10.40
CA LEU A 260 18.77 2.53 9.56
C LEU A 260 17.35 2.13 9.22
N GLU A 261 16.44 3.10 9.27
CA GLU A 261 15.03 2.90 8.95
C GLU A 261 14.55 4.08 8.11
N VAL A 262 13.82 3.77 7.04
CA VAL A 262 13.22 4.75 6.13
C VAL A 262 11.83 4.31 5.73
N GLN A 263 10.93 5.26 5.48
CA GLN A 263 9.56 4.99 5.03
C GLN A 263 9.28 5.69 3.71
N PHE A 264 8.91 4.91 2.70
CA PHE A 264 8.49 5.40 1.39
C PHE A 264 6.95 5.49 1.34
N PRO A 265 6.36 6.63 0.97
CA PRO A 265 4.94 6.65 0.60
C PRO A 265 4.76 5.86 -0.69
N ILE A 266 3.77 4.94 -0.71
CA ILE A 266 3.51 4.11 -1.88
C ILE A 266 2.02 4.04 -2.23
N ASN A 267 1.76 3.91 -3.52
CA ASN A 267 0.46 3.64 -4.12
C ASN A 267 0.46 2.22 -4.66
N ILE A 268 -0.47 1.39 -4.18
CA ILE A 268 -0.61 0.00 -4.60
C ILE A 268 -1.74 -0.11 -5.62
N ALA A 269 -1.42 -0.67 -6.77
CA ALA A 269 -2.36 -0.92 -7.87
C ALA A 269 -2.65 -2.42 -8.03
N ALA A 270 -3.89 -2.76 -8.40
CA ALA A 270 -4.20 -4.11 -8.86
C ALA A 270 -3.55 -4.37 -10.22
N ASN A 271 -3.16 -5.62 -10.47
CA ASN A 271 -2.58 -6.09 -11.72
C ASN A 271 -3.52 -7.04 -12.45
#